data_AF-A0A355V240-F1
#
_entry.id   AF-A0A355V240-F1
#
_cell.length_a   1.000
_cell.length_b   1.000
_cell.length_c   1.000
_cell.angle_alpha   90.00
_cell.angle_beta   90.00
_cell.angle_gamma   90.00
#
_symmetry.space_group_name_H-M   'P 1'
#
loop_
_entity.id
_entity.type
_entity.pdbx_description
1 polymer ?
#
loop_
_entity_poly.entity_id
_entity_poly.type
_entity_poly.pdbx_seq_one_letter_code
_entity_poly.pdbx_strand_id
1 'polypeptide(L)'
;MLLDHGYDDKKPLEKLELKDLQSAANFRGGECIAEEYEAEDLHKKIAWRCGEGHEFLSTPYTVLKGGYWCPHCSEPKPWRYGALAKKIPFYAQLYYDTHGKDEENDVYPNPDDEDDFIIYYK
;
A
#
# COMPACT_ATOMS: atom_id res chain seq x y z
N MET A 1 -11.93 -6.27 -12.99
CA MET A 1 -11.07 -5.10 -13.23
C MET A 1 -9.66 -5.51 -12.85
N LEU A 2 -8.69 -5.48 -13.78
CA LEU A 2 -7.29 -5.71 -13.43
C LEU A 2 -6.75 -4.37 -12.91
N LEU A 3 -6.29 -4.33 -11.66
CA LEU A 3 -5.71 -3.10 -11.09
C LEU A 3 -4.36 -2.83 -11.75
N ASP A 4 -4.05 -1.56 -12.02
CA ASP A 4 -2.68 -1.13 -12.29
C ASP A 4 -1.91 -1.17 -10.98
N HIS A 5 -0.79 -1.89 -10.94
CA HIS A 5 0.04 -2.00 -9.75
C HIS A 5 1.22 -1.02 -9.75
N GLY A 6 1.41 -0.25 -10.83
CA GLY A 6 2.54 0.64 -11.04
C GLY A 6 3.82 -0.07 -11.51
N TYR A 7 3.72 -1.34 -11.90
CA TYR A 7 4.82 -2.14 -12.43
C TYR A 7 4.25 -3.29 -13.30
N ASP A 8 5.10 -4.00 -14.06
CA ASP A 8 4.67 -5.18 -14.82
C ASP A 8 4.39 -6.36 -13.87
N ASP A 9 3.13 -6.52 -13.49
CA ASP A 9 2.66 -7.54 -12.55
C ASP A 9 2.67 -8.96 -13.13
N LYS A 10 2.82 -9.10 -14.45
CA LYS A 10 2.95 -10.36 -15.20
C LYS A 10 4.40 -10.84 -15.29
N LYS A 11 5.36 -9.98 -14.96
CA LYS A 11 6.78 -10.34 -14.88
C LYS A 11 6.97 -11.46 -13.85
N PRO A 12 7.72 -12.54 -14.18
CA PRO A 12 8.07 -13.58 -13.20
C PRO A 12 8.78 -12.99 -11.98
N LEU A 13 8.53 -13.53 -10.79
CA LEU A 13 9.09 -13.01 -9.54
C LEU A 13 10.62 -13.05 -9.53
N GLU A 14 11.21 -14.05 -10.18
CA GLU A 14 12.65 -14.27 -10.31
C GLU A 14 13.31 -13.26 -11.28
N LYS A 15 12.51 -12.39 -11.91
CA LYS A 15 12.97 -11.34 -12.83
C LYS A 15 12.59 -9.93 -12.34
N LEU A 16 12.13 -9.81 -11.10
CA LEU A 16 11.88 -8.50 -10.50
C LEU A 16 13.21 -7.75 -10.30
N GLU A 17 13.20 -6.48 -10.66
CA GLU A 17 14.35 -5.59 -10.57
C GLU A 17 14.02 -4.43 -9.63
N LEU A 18 15.05 -3.74 -9.12
CA LEU A 18 14.86 -2.56 -8.25
C LEU A 18 13.91 -1.53 -8.88
N LYS A 19 13.95 -1.37 -10.21
CA LYS A 19 13.07 -0.46 -10.96
C LYS A 19 11.59 -0.82 -10.82
N ASP A 20 11.24 -2.10 -10.73
CA ASP A 20 9.85 -2.52 -10.53
C ASP A 20 9.35 -2.09 -9.15
N LEU A 21 10.20 -2.26 -8.12
CA LEU A 21 9.92 -1.85 -6.74
C LEU A 21 9.77 -0.32 -6.64
N GLN A 22 10.68 0.43 -7.26
CA GLN A 22 10.61 1.89 -7.34
C GLN A 22 9.35 2.36 -8.07
N SER A 23 8.99 1.73 -9.18
CA SER A 23 7.79 2.10 -9.95
C SER A 23 6.51 1.85 -9.14
N ALA A 24 6.42 0.70 -8.47
CA ALA A 24 5.30 0.37 -7.61
C ALA A 24 5.17 1.30 -6.39
N ALA A 25 6.31 1.69 -5.80
CA ALA A 25 6.36 2.65 -4.70
C ALA A 25 5.87 4.04 -5.11
N ASN A 26 6.37 4.55 -6.25
CA ASN A 26 5.94 5.82 -6.83
C ASN A 26 4.43 5.82 -7.11
N PHE A 27 3.91 4.71 -7.64
CA PHE A 27 2.48 4.56 -7.90
C PHE A 27 1.62 4.48 -6.61
N ARG A 28 2.26 4.22 -5.47
CA ARG A 28 1.64 4.31 -4.13
C ARG A 28 1.93 5.65 -3.45
N GLY A 29 2.39 6.64 -4.22
CA GLY A 29 2.65 7.99 -3.73
C GLY A 29 3.86 8.08 -2.80
N GLY A 30 4.79 7.12 -2.83
CA GLY A 30 6.03 7.19 -2.07
C GLY A 30 7.22 6.62 -2.84
N GLU A 31 8.21 6.08 -2.15
CA GLU A 31 9.49 5.66 -2.73
C GLU A 31 10.03 4.37 -2.10
N CYS A 32 10.73 3.59 -2.92
CA CYS A 32 11.60 2.52 -2.45
C CYS A 32 12.97 3.16 -2.19
N ILE A 33 13.41 3.17 -0.93
CA ILE A 33 14.68 3.81 -0.51
C ILE A 33 15.86 2.82 -0.48
N ALA A 34 15.64 1.57 -0.87
CA ALA A 34 16.73 0.62 -1.09
C ALA A 34 17.59 1.05 -2.29
N GLU A 35 18.91 1.01 -2.11
CA GLU A 35 19.87 1.31 -3.18
C GLU A 35 20.09 0.13 -4.13
N GLU A 36 19.91 -1.09 -3.63
CA GLU A 36 20.13 -2.34 -4.34
C GLU A 36 19.01 -3.34 -4.03
N TYR A 37 18.70 -4.20 -5.00
CA TYR A 37 17.73 -5.28 -4.85
C TYR A 37 18.03 -6.41 -5.84
N GLU A 38 18.07 -7.63 -5.33
CA GLU A 38 18.13 -8.87 -6.10
C GLU A 38 16.81 -9.65 -5.95
N ALA A 39 16.41 -10.39 -6.97
CA ALA A 39 15.11 -11.07 -6.99
C ALA A 39 14.94 -12.06 -5.81
N GLU A 40 16.02 -12.69 -5.35
CA GLU A 40 16.06 -13.59 -4.20
C GLU A 40 15.70 -12.90 -2.88
N ASP A 41 15.86 -11.57 -2.79
CA ASP A 41 15.52 -10.76 -1.61
C ASP A 41 14.01 -10.42 -1.55
N LEU A 42 13.16 -11.05 -2.38
CA LEU A 42 11.70 -10.83 -2.43
C LEU A 42 11.00 -10.90 -1.05
N HIS A 43 11.50 -11.73 -0.14
CA HIS A 43 10.96 -11.92 1.22
C HIS A 43 11.81 -11.26 2.31
N LYS A 44 12.89 -10.56 1.96
CA LYS A 44 13.72 -9.80 2.88
C LYS A 44 13.12 -8.41 3.06
N LYS A 45 13.17 -7.90 4.29
CA LYS A 45 12.72 -6.53 4.57
C LYS A 45 13.70 -5.54 3.95
N ILE A 46 13.16 -4.62 3.16
CA ILE A 46 13.88 -3.45 2.67
C ILE A 46 13.15 -2.19 3.13
N ALA A 47 13.79 -1.04 2.94
CA ALA A 47 13.27 0.23 3.41
C ALA A 47 12.43 0.93 2.33
N TRP A 48 11.33 1.54 2.78
CA TRP A 48 10.35 2.27 1.97
C TRP A 48 10.01 3.59 2.66
N ARG A 49 9.55 4.59 1.91
CA ARG A 49 8.99 5.84 2.46
C ARG A 49 7.66 6.16 1.77
N CYS A 50 6.62 6.49 2.53
CA CYS A 50 5.33 6.89 1.95
C CYS A 50 5.26 8.39 1.64
N GLY A 51 4.21 8.84 0.95
CA GLY A 51 4.02 10.26 0.61
C GLY A 51 3.79 11.20 1.80
N GLU A 52 3.46 10.65 2.97
CA GLU A 52 3.40 11.42 4.23
C GLU A 52 4.77 11.47 4.96
N GLY A 53 5.80 10.86 4.38
CA GLY A 53 7.17 10.88 4.91
C GLY A 53 7.51 9.76 5.91
N HIS A 54 6.59 8.84 6.20
CA HIS A 54 6.88 7.72 7.09
C HIS A 54 7.83 6.73 6.43
N GLU A 55 8.95 6.44 7.09
CA GLU A 55 9.87 5.37 6.72
C GLU A 55 9.47 4.07 7.44
N PHE A 56 9.46 2.97 6.69
CA PHE A 56 9.09 1.67 7.24
C PHE A 56 9.80 0.52 6.51
N LEU A 57 9.94 -0.60 7.21
CA LEU A 57 10.50 -1.83 6.67
C LEU A 57 9.39 -2.79 6.24
N SER A 58 9.41 -3.20 4.98
CA SER A 58 8.47 -4.19 4.43
C SER A 58 9.17 -5.06 3.39
N THR A 59 8.62 -6.24 3.12
CA THR A 59 9.14 -7.10 2.05
C THR A 59 8.59 -6.64 0.70
N PRO A 60 9.36 -6.75 -0.39
CA PRO A 60 8.85 -6.52 -1.74
C PRO A 60 7.60 -7.37 -2.03
N TYR A 61 7.54 -8.61 -1.57
CA TYR A 61 6.34 -9.44 -1.70
C TYR A 61 5.10 -8.80 -1.07
N THR A 62 5.22 -8.33 0.17
CA THR A 62 4.14 -7.67 0.91
C THR A 62 3.63 -6.42 0.20
N VAL A 63 4.53 -5.62 -0.38
CA VAL A 63 4.18 -4.37 -1.09
C VAL A 63 3.56 -4.65 -2.46
N LEU A 64 4.21 -5.50 -3.26
CA LEU A 64 3.87 -5.72 -4.66
C LEU A 64 2.66 -6.65 -4.81
N LYS A 65 2.65 -7.77 -4.07
CA LYS A 65 1.63 -8.82 -4.19
C LYS A 65 0.60 -8.78 -3.06
N GLY A 66 1.01 -8.39 -1.85
CA GLY A 66 0.09 -8.23 -0.72
C GLY A 66 -0.74 -6.94 -0.78
N GLY A 67 -0.26 -5.91 -1.49
CA GLY A 67 -0.94 -4.60 -1.59
C GLY A 67 -0.85 -3.73 -0.33
N TYR A 68 -0.17 -4.21 0.72
CA TYR A 68 0.11 -3.42 1.93
C TYR A 68 1.14 -2.34 1.61
N TRP A 69 0.92 -1.14 2.15
CA TRP A 69 1.81 -0.01 1.92
C TRP A 69 2.41 0.50 3.23
N CYS A 70 1.89 1.60 3.77
CA CYS A 70 2.45 2.24 4.94
C CYS A 70 1.62 1.93 6.21
N PRO A 71 2.19 1.30 7.24
CA PRO A 71 1.45 0.94 8.45
C PRO A 71 0.93 2.19 9.18
N HIS A 72 1.68 3.30 9.15
CA HIS A 72 1.27 4.56 9.77
C HIS A 72 0.13 5.28 9.03
N CYS A 73 -0.02 5.06 7.73
CA CYS A 73 -1.13 5.62 6.97
C CYS A 73 -2.37 4.72 7.01
N SER A 74 -2.17 3.41 7.16
CA SER A 74 -3.25 2.43 7.27
C SER A 74 -3.84 2.31 8.68
N GLU A 75 -3.12 2.73 9.72
CA GLU A 75 -3.59 2.87 11.12
C GLU A 75 -3.27 4.31 11.61
N PRO A 76 -4.28 5.18 11.78
CA PRO A 76 -5.29 4.93 12.81
C PRO A 76 -6.72 5.11 12.31
N LYS A 77 -7.67 4.42 12.98
CA LYS A 77 -9.09 4.74 12.91
C LYS A 77 -9.30 6.23 13.28
N PRO A 78 -10.24 6.94 12.63
CA PRO A 78 -11.13 6.46 11.57
C PRO A 78 -10.38 6.27 10.24
N TRP A 79 -10.83 5.30 9.44
CA TRP A 79 -10.27 5.03 8.11
C TRP A 79 -10.36 6.29 7.22
N ARG A 80 -9.25 6.70 6.59
CA ARG A 80 -9.16 7.91 5.74
C ARG A 80 -8.85 7.60 4.27
N TYR A 81 -9.47 6.55 3.72
CA TYR A 81 -9.17 6.10 2.37
C TYR A 81 -9.47 7.14 1.29
N GLY A 82 -10.48 8.01 1.47
CA GLY A 82 -10.74 9.12 0.55
C GLY A 82 -9.58 10.12 0.49
N ALA A 83 -9.09 10.57 1.64
CA ALA A 83 -7.93 11.45 1.73
C ALA A 83 -6.66 10.80 1.15
N LEU A 84 -6.46 9.50 1.38
CA LEU A 84 -5.33 8.76 0.81
C LEU A 84 -5.48 8.58 -0.71
N ALA A 85 -6.68 8.28 -1.22
CA ALA A 85 -6.95 8.11 -2.64
C ALA A 85 -6.64 9.36 -3.47
N LYS A 86 -6.77 10.56 -2.89
CA LYS A 86 -6.35 11.82 -3.54
C LYS A 86 -4.84 11.88 -3.85
N LYS A 87 -4.01 11.12 -3.11
CA LYS A 87 -2.54 11.16 -3.21
C LYS A 87 -1.92 9.84 -3.69
N ILE A 88 -2.64 8.73 -3.57
CA ILE A 88 -2.16 7.38 -3.85
C ILE A 88 -2.93 6.81 -5.05
N PRO A 89 -2.37 6.85 -6.27
CA PRO A 89 -3.01 6.31 -7.48
C PRO A 89 -3.49 4.87 -7.33
N PHE A 90 -2.73 4.03 -6.62
CA PHE A 90 -3.15 2.66 -6.35
C PHE A 90 -4.50 2.56 -5.63
N TYR A 91 -4.72 3.38 -4.59
CA TYR A 91 -5.98 3.39 -3.83
C TYR A 91 -7.12 4.07 -4.59
N ALA A 92 -6.81 5.10 -5.39
CA ALA A 92 -7.78 5.80 -6.23
C ALA A 92 -8.55 4.87 -7.16
N GLN A 93 -7.91 3.83 -7.69
CA GLN A 93 -8.55 2.85 -8.58
C GLN A 93 -9.71 2.10 -7.94
N LEU A 94 -9.59 1.80 -6.65
CA LEU A 94 -10.63 1.08 -5.90
C LEU A 94 -11.64 2.06 -5.30
N TYR A 95 -11.16 3.14 -4.71
CA TYR A 95 -12.00 4.09 -3.99
C TYR A 95 -12.99 4.79 -4.92
N TYR A 96 -12.51 5.31 -6.06
CA TYR A 96 -13.35 6.04 -7.02
C TYR A 96 -14.25 5.15 -7.89
N ASP A 97 -14.19 3.82 -7.73
CA ASP A 97 -15.17 2.91 -8.33
C ASP A 97 -16.54 3.05 -7.65
N THR A 98 -16.56 3.42 -6.37
CA THR A 98 -17.77 3.48 -5.53
C THR A 98 -17.99 4.83 -4.83
N HIS A 99 -17.00 5.74 -4.83
CA HIS A 99 -17.02 7.02 -4.10
C HIS A 99 -16.65 8.22 -4.99
N GLY A 100 -17.12 9.41 -4.65
CA GLY A 100 -16.77 10.67 -5.28
C GLY A 100 -15.32 11.10 -5.04
N LYS A 101 -14.76 11.91 -5.94
CA LYS A 101 -13.37 12.43 -5.80
C LYS A 101 -13.25 13.55 -4.76
N ASP A 102 -14.37 14.19 -4.44
CA ASP A 102 -14.51 15.22 -3.44
C ASP A 102 -14.59 14.67 -2.01
N GLU A 103 -14.93 13.39 -1.85
CA GLU A 103 -14.98 12.70 -0.56
C GLU A 103 -13.58 12.60 0.09
N GLU A 104 -13.49 12.85 1.40
CA GLU A 104 -12.22 12.86 2.16
C GLU A 104 -12.17 11.84 3.29
N ASN A 105 -13.25 11.72 4.06
CA ASN A 105 -13.31 10.83 5.20
C ASN A 105 -14.67 10.13 5.16
N ASP A 106 -14.69 8.91 4.64
CA ASP A 106 -15.80 8.01 4.92
C ASP A 106 -15.64 7.52 6.34
N VAL A 107 -16.31 8.22 7.25
CA VAL A 107 -16.70 7.59 8.49
C VAL A 107 -17.79 6.61 8.10
N TYR A 108 -17.41 5.38 7.73
CA TYR A 108 -18.34 4.27 7.87
C TYR A 108 -18.70 4.28 9.35
N PRO A 109 -19.95 4.61 9.72
CA PRO A 109 -20.34 4.48 11.11
C PRO A 109 -20.06 3.03 11.46
N ASN A 110 -19.08 2.78 12.32
CA ASN A 110 -19.03 1.51 13.02
C ASN A 110 -20.27 1.59 13.92
N PRO A 111 -21.36 0.85 13.62
CA PRO A 111 -22.45 0.81 14.58
C PRO A 111 -21.79 0.33 15.87
N ASP A 112 -21.88 1.16 16.91
CA ASP A 112 -21.26 0.89 18.20
C ASP A 112 -21.49 -0.60 18.57
N ASP A 113 -20.41 -1.32 18.94
CA ASP A 113 -20.35 -2.72 19.43
C ASP A 113 -19.83 -3.86 18.51
N GLU A 114 -18.83 -3.66 17.64
CA GLU A 114 -18.00 -4.77 17.12
C GLU A 114 -16.49 -4.56 17.37
N ASP A 115 -16.10 -4.46 18.65
CA ASP A 115 -14.71 -4.60 19.10
C ASP A 115 -14.30 -6.09 19.33
N ASP A 116 -15.10 -7.06 18.86
CA ASP A 116 -15.01 -8.46 19.29
C ASP A 116 -14.22 -9.43 18.37
N PHE A 117 -13.55 -8.97 17.30
CA PHE A 117 -12.80 -9.87 16.42
C PHE A 117 -11.28 -9.65 16.33
N ILE A 118 -10.70 -8.78 17.15
CA ILE A 118 -9.23 -8.77 17.32
C ILE A 118 -8.84 -9.92 18.25
N ILE A 119 -8.64 -11.11 17.68
CA ILE A 119 -7.95 -12.21 18.35
C ILE A 119 -6.49 -11.81 18.58
N TYR A 120 -6.19 -11.33 19.79
CA TYR A 120 -4.82 -11.19 20.26
C TYR A 120 -4.20 -12.58 20.42
N TYR A 121 -3.38 -13.02 19.46
CA TYR A 121 -2.47 -14.13 19.69
C TYR A 121 -1.33 -13.64 20.59
N LYS A 122 -1.24 -14.21 21.80
CA LYS A 122 -0.08 -14.11 22.70
C LYS A 122 1.02 -15.07 22.28
#